data_AF-G2GYF9-F1
#
_entry.id   AF-G2GYF9-F1
#
_cell.length_a   1.000
_cell.length_b   1.000
_cell.length_c   1.000
_cell.angle_alpha   90.00
_cell.angle_beta   90.00
_cell.angle_gamma   90.00
#
_symmetry.space_group_name_H-M   'P 1'
#
loop_
_entity.id
_entity.type
_entity.pdbx_description
1 polymer ?
#
loop_
_entity_poly.entity_id
_entity_poly.type
_entity_poly.pdbx_seq_one_letter_code
_entity_poly.pdbx_strand_id
1 'polypeptide(L)'
;MNSRLLHDGTSKKIELNTTKINDPIEIGVVSLFPEMFRAITDYGVTGRAVKNDLLKITCWDPRKFTIDRHHTLDDRPYGGGPGMLMMVQPLCEAIHAAKKRWGV
;
A
#
# COMPACT_ATOMS: atom_id res chain seq x y z
N MET A 1 -6.17 19.24 -44.52
CA MET A 1 -6.21 18.11 -45.48
C MET A 1 -6.17 16.82 -44.67
N ASN A 2 -7.19 15.99 -44.47
CA ASN A 2 -8.57 15.91 -44.95
C ASN A 2 -9.44 15.39 -43.80
N SER A 3 -10.52 16.10 -43.49
CA SER A 3 -11.61 15.61 -42.66
C SER A 3 -12.59 14.84 -43.56
N ARG A 4 -12.67 13.51 -43.40
CA ARG A 4 -13.83 12.74 -43.88
C ARG A 4 -14.72 12.44 -42.69
N LEU A 5 -15.79 13.22 -42.58
CA LEU A 5 -16.97 12.86 -41.81
C LEU A 5 -17.75 11.83 -42.63
N LEU A 6 -17.97 10.65 -42.05
CA LEU A 6 -19.07 9.78 -42.47
C LEU A 6 -20.16 9.92 -41.42
N HIS A 7 -21.29 10.48 -41.84
CA HIS A 7 -22.56 10.45 -41.13
C HIS A 7 -23.25 9.13 -41.46
N ASP A 8 -23.41 8.26 -40.47
CA ASP A 8 -24.59 7.42 -40.37
C ASP A 8 -25.08 7.45 -38.92
N GLY A 9 -26.39 7.51 -38.77
CA GLY A 9 -27.10 7.79 -37.54
C GLY A 9 -27.00 6.67 -36.51
N THR A 10 -27.26 7.05 -35.25
CA THR A 10 -27.57 6.13 -34.15
C THR A 10 -26.50 5.09 -33.83
N SER A 11 -25.29 5.56 -33.53
CA SER A 11 -24.48 4.91 -32.51
C SER A 11 -24.21 5.95 -31.44
N LYS A 12 -24.83 5.78 -30.26
CA LYS A 12 -24.31 6.38 -29.03
C LYS A 12 -22.82 6.05 -29.03
N LYS A 13 -21.96 7.06 -29.25
CA LYS A 13 -20.60 7.00 -28.75
C LYS A 13 -20.80 6.79 -27.26
N ILE A 14 -20.63 5.55 -26.83
CA ILE A 14 -20.31 5.28 -25.45
C ILE A 14 -18.97 5.98 -25.30
N GLU A 15 -19.01 7.25 -24.89
CA GLU A 15 -17.91 7.83 -24.16
C GLU A 15 -17.75 6.90 -22.97
N LEU A 16 -16.89 5.89 -23.15
CA LEU A 16 -16.25 5.23 -22.05
C LEU A 16 -15.56 6.38 -21.35
N ASN A 17 -16.23 6.91 -20.33
CA ASN A 17 -15.62 7.76 -19.33
C ASN A 17 -14.43 6.95 -18.85
N THR A 18 -13.26 7.22 -19.43
CA THR A 18 -11.95 6.87 -18.89
C THR A 18 -11.88 7.66 -17.59
N THR A 19 -12.56 7.12 -16.59
CA THR A 19 -12.75 7.73 -15.31
C THR A 19 -11.39 7.59 -14.63
N LYS A 20 -10.60 8.65 -14.66
CA LYS A 20 -9.44 8.88 -13.77
C LYS A 20 -8.46 7.71 -13.62
N ILE A 21 -7.75 7.31 -14.68
CA ILE A 21 -6.57 6.41 -14.56
C ILE A 21 -5.31 7.22 -14.19
N ASN A 22 -5.42 8.27 -13.38
CA ASN A 22 -4.28 9.14 -13.04
C ASN A 22 -4.06 9.29 -11.54
N ASP A 23 -4.89 8.67 -10.68
CA ASP A 23 -4.63 8.67 -9.25
C ASP A 23 -3.74 7.45 -8.90
N PRO A 24 -2.53 7.64 -8.32
CA PRO A 24 -1.66 6.53 -7.93
C PRO A 24 -2.38 5.57 -7.00
N ILE A 25 -2.17 4.27 -7.22
CA ILE A 25 -2.60 3.25 -6.25
C ILE A 25 -1.71 3.40 -5.03
N GLU A 26 -2.29 3.73 -3.87
CA GLU A 26 -1.57 3.73 -2.60
C GLU A 26 -1.79 2.41 -1.84
N ILE A 27 -0.69 1.77 -1.45
CA ILE A 27 -0.68 0.56 -0.63
C ILE A 27 0.12 0.88 0.64
N GLY A 28 -0.47 0.61 1.80
CA GLY A 28 0.28 0.66 3.04
C GLY A 28 0.46 -0.71 3.66
N VAL A 29 1.65 -0.90 4.20
CA VAL A 29 2.10 -2.18 4.73
C VAL A 29 2.60 -1.98 6.15
N VAL A 30 2.10 -2.80 7.07
CA VAL A 30 2.67 -2.91 8.41
C VAL A 30 3.56 -4.16 8.43
N SER A 31 4.87 -3.97 8.63
CA SER A 31 5.83 -5.08 8.56
C SER A 31 7.02 -4.84 9.47
N LEU A 32 7.53 -5.92 10.06
CA LEU A 32 8.80 -5.92 10.80
C LEU A 32 10.01 -5.80 9.86
N PHE A 33 9.84 -5.99 8.57
CA PHE A 33 10.95 -5.94 7.61
C PHE A 33 10.56 -5.06 6.43
N PRO A 34 10.45 -3.73 6.65
CA PRO A 34 10.05 -2.80 5.60
C PRO A 34 11.00 -2.83 4.39
N GLU A 35 12.29 -3.07 4.62
CA GLU A 35 13.31 -3.17 3.56
C GLU A 35 13.06 -4.30 2.56
N MET A 36 12.33 -5.36 2.93
CA MET A 36 12.00 -6.44 1.99
C MET A 36 11.17 -5.93 0.79
N PHE A 37 10.39 -4.87 0.99
CA PHE A 37 9.58 -4.29 -0.07
C PHE A 37 10.40 -3.54 -1.12
N ARG A 38 11.69 -3.27 -0.86
CA ARG A 38 12.60 -2.74 -1.89
C ARG A 38 12.75 -3.66 -3.08
N ALA A 39 12.63 -4.98 -2.87
CA ALA A 39 12.66 -5.95 -3.95
C ALA A 39 11.57 -5.68 -5.01
N ILE A 40 10.40 -5.15 -4.60
CA ILE A 40 9.31 -4.83 -5.52
C ILE A 40 9.26 -3.35 -5.92
N THR A 41 9.78 -2.43 -5.10
CA THR A 41 9.77 -0.99 -5.42
C THR A 41 10.94 -0.55 -6.29
N ASP A 42 12.06 -1.27 -6.26
CA ASP A 42 13.30 -0.81 -6.91
C ASP A 42 13.52 -1.48 -8.28
N TYR A 43 12.90 -2.64 -8.50
CA TYR A 43 13.19 -3.52 -9.64
C TYR A 43 11.95 -3.90 -10.47
N GLY A 44 12.20 -4.28 -11.73
CA GLY A 44 11.18 -4.83 -12.62
C GLY A 44 10.06 -3.87 -13.02
N VAL A 45 8.90 -4.44 -13.35
CA VAL A 45 7.71 -3.69 -13.79
C VAL A 45 7.11 -2.89 -12.64
N THR A 46 7.07 -3.48 -11.43
CA THR A 46 6.55 -2.82 -10.23
C THR A 46 7.41 -1.63 -9.84
N GLY A 47 8.75 -1.74 -9.92
CA GLY A 47 9.61 -0.60 -9.64
C GLY A 47 9.48 0.54 -10.66
N ARG A 48 9.18 0.23 -11.93
CA ARG A 48 8.83 1.26 -12.92
C ARG A 48 7.50 1.94 -12.59
N ALA A 49 6.50 1.18 -12.13
CA ALA A 49 5.23 1.75 -11.70
C ALA A 49 5.39 2.70 -10.50
N VAL A 50 6.29 2.37 -9.56
CA VAL A 50 6.65 3.27 -8.45
C VAL A 50 7.33 4.54 -8.96
N LYS A 51 8.32 4.41 -9.86
CA LYS A 51 9.04 5.56 -10.43
C LYS A 51 8.16 6.48 -11.29
N ASN A 52 7.09 5.95 -11.86
CA ASN A 52 6.14 6.68 -12.70
C ASN A 52 4.92 7.18 -11.91
N ASP A 53 4.95 7.16 -10.57
CA ASP A 53 3.85 7.57 -9.70
C ASP A 53 2.51 6.88 -10.02
N LEU A 54 2.55 5.61 -10.45
CA LEU A 54 1.36 4.77 -10.64
C LEU A 54 1.07 3.91 -9.41
N LEU A 55 2.09 3.65 -8.59
CA LEU A 55 2.03 2.85 -7.39
C LEU A 55 2.86 3.51 -6.28
N LYS A 56 2.29 3.65 -5.09
CA LYS A 56 2.99 4.15 -3.92
C LYS A 56 2.86 3.17 -2.77
N ILE A 57 3.99 2.64 -2.32
CA ILE A 57 4.05 1.72 -1.18
C ILE A 57 4.62 2.48 0.02
N THR A 58 3.87 2.53 1.11
CA THR A 58 4.33 3.09 2.38
C THR A 58 4.38 2.00 3.44
N CYS A 59 5.50 1.92 4.16
CA CYS A 59 5.69 0.90 5.19
C CYS A 59 5.71 1.52 6.59
N TRP A 60 5.03 0.87 7.53
CA TRP A 60 5.09 1.17 8.97
C TRP A 60 5.75 0.00 9.68
N ASP A 61 6.82 0.29 10.43
CA ASP A 61 7.51 -0.69 11.27
C ASP A 61 6.96 -0.61 12.70
N PRO A 62 6.27 -1.65 13.20
CA PRO A 62 5.83 -1.73 14.59
C PRO A 62 6.92 -1.45 15.63
N ARG A 63 8.21 -1.74 15.34
CA ARG A 63 9.32 -1.46 16.29
C ARG A 63 9.41 0.01 16.70
N LYS A 64 8.91 0.91 15.87
CA LYS A 64 8.94 2.36 16.15
C LYS A 64 7.85 2.79 17.15
N PHE A 65 6.91 1.89 17.47
CA PHE A 65 5.77 2.13 18.36
C PHE A 65 5.89 1.38 19.70
N THR A 66 7.04 0.72 19.94
CA THR A 66 7.34 0.09 21.22
C THR A 66 7.78 1.13 22.23
N ILE A 67 7.42 0.92 23.50
CA ILE A 67 7.73 1.86 24.59
C ILE A 67 8.98 1.47 25.39
N ASP A 68 9.45 0.23 25.25
CA ASP A 68 10.58 -0.29 26.01
C ASP A 68 11.91 -0.09 25.28
N ARG A 69 13.00 -0.07 26.06
CA ARG A 69 14.37 0.11 25.55
C ARG A 69 14.80 -0.97 24.54
N HIS A 70 14.23 -2.17 24.64
CA HIS A 70 14.63 -3.30 23.81
C HIS A 70 13.81 -3.42 22.53
N HIS A 71 12.85 -2.52 22.31
CA HIS A 71 11.93 -2.56 21.17
C HIS A 71 11.24 -3.93 21.04
N THR A 72 10.72 -4.42 22.15
CA THR A 72 10.08 -5.73 22.25
C THR A 72 8.79 -5.75 21.43
N LEU A 73 8.65 -6.75 20.57
CA LEU A 73 7.55 -6.84 19.62
C LEU A 73 6.73 -8.10 19.70
N ASP A 74 7.19 -9.05 20.49
CA ASP A 74 6.64 -10.37 20.59
C ASP A 74 6.54 -10.79 22.04
N ASP A 75 5.52 -11.57 22.35
CA ASP A 75 5.25 -12.07 23.68
C ASP A 75 4.79 -13.53 23.62
N ARG A 76 4.88 -14.21 24.75
CA ARG A 76 4.45 -15.59 24.91
C ARG A 76 2.94 -15.69 24.77
N PRO A 77 2.42 -16.70 24.06
CA PRO A 77 1.00 -16.92 23.98
C PRO A 77 0.42 -17.28 25.36
N TYR A 78 -0.76 -16.74 25.66
CA TYR A 78 -1.55 -17.20 26.81
C TYR A 78 -1.90 -18.68 26.65
N GLY A 79 -1.82 -19.46 27.74
CA GLY A 79 -1.98 -20.91 27.71
C GLY A 79 -0.69 -21.69 27.45
N GLY A 80 0.43 -21.00 27.18
CA GLY A 80 1.73 -21.62 26.96
C GLY A 80 1.87 -22.25 25.57
N GLY A 81 2.88 -23.11 25.42
CA GLY A 81 3.28 -23.70 24.14
C GLY A 81 4.52 -23.05 23.52
N PRO A 82 5.16 -23.71 22.53
CA PRO A 82 6.32 -23.16 21.86
C PRO A 82 5.94 -22.01 20.92
N GLY A 83 6.87 -21.09 20.71
CA GLY A 83 6.70 -19.95 19.81
C GLY A 83 6.35 -18.64 20.52
N MET A 84 6.25 -17.58 19.72
CA MET A 84 5.99 -16.21 20.17
C MET A 84 4.96 -15.58 19.23
N LEU A 85 4.13 -14.68 19.76
CA LEU A 85 3.12 -13.93 18.99
C LEU A 85 3.48 -12.46 18.98
N MET A 86 3.09 -11.75 17.93
CA MET A 86 3.26 -10.29 17.91
C MET A 86 2.46 -9.64 19.04
N MET A 87 3.10 -8.68 19.71
CA MET A 87 2.46 -7.84 20.70
C MET A 87 1.39 -6.96 20.06
N VAL A 88 0.26 -6.84 20.75
CA VAL A 88 -0.90 -6.10 20.27
C VAL A 88 -0.63 -4.59 20.24
N GLN A 89 -0.03 -4.03 21.29
CA GLN A 89 0.18 -2.57 21.41
C GLN A 89 0.94 -1.95 20.23
N PRO A 90 2.18 -2.36 19.90
CA PRO A 90 2.94 -1.71 18.83
C PRO A 90 2.32 -1.97 17.45
N LEU A 91 1.69 -3.13 17.26
CA LEU A 91 0.98 -3.48 16.03
C LEU A 91 -0.25 -2.59 15.81
N CYS A 92 -1.08 -2.43 16.84
CA CYS A 92 -2.26 -1.56 16.79
C CYS A 92 -1.87 -0.11 16.54
N GLU A 93 -0.82 0.40 17.19
CA GLU A 93 -0.34 1.76 16.95
C GLU A 93 0.17 1.97 15.53
N ALA A 94 0.91 1.01 14.96
CA ALA A 94 1.33 1.06 13.57
C ALA A 94 0.13 1.09 12.60
N ILE A 95 -0.90 0.28 12.86
CA ILE A 95 -2.13 0.25 12.07
C ILE A 95 -2.89 1.58 12.20
N HIS A 96 -3.02 2.13 13.40
CA HIS A 96 -3.66 3.43 13.61
C HIS A 96 -2.90 4.56 12.92
N ALA A 97 -1.56 4.55 12.97
CA ALA A 97 -0.74 5.50 12.26
C ALA A 97 -0.93 5.40 10.73
N ALA A 98 -1.03 4.18 10.20
CA ALA A 98 -1.33 3.94 8.79
C ALA A 98 -2.70 4.48 8.40
N LYS A 99 -3.76 4.14 9.15
CA LYS A 99 -5.13 4.63 8.91
C LYS A 99 -5.23 6.16 8.99
N LYS A 100 -4.61 6.77 10.01
CA LYS A 100 -4.57 8.22 10.18
C LYS A 100 -3.94 8.94 8.99
N ARG A 101 -2.93 8.34 8.34
CA ARG A 101 -2.31 8.89 7.13
C ARG A 101 -3.29 9.03 5.96
N TRP A 102 -4.34 8.20 5.92
CA TRP A 102 -5.38 8.18 4.89
C TRP A 102 -6.72 8.79 5.33
N GLY A 103 -6.82 9.25 6.58
CA GLY A 103 -8.03 9.90 7.09
C GLY A 103 -9.21 8.93 7.31
N VAL A 104 -8.92 7.65 7.54
CA VAL A 104 -9.90 6.60 7.91
C VAL A 104 -9.74 6.13 9.35
#